data_AF-A0A7X6YFF1-F1
#
_entry.id   AF-A0A7X6YFF1-F1
#
_cell.length_a   1.000
_cell.length_b   1.000
_cell.length_c   1.000
_cell.angle_alpha   90.00
_cell.angle_beta   90.00
_cell.angle_gamma   90.00
#
_symmetry.space_group_name_H-M   'P 1'
#
loop_
_entity.id
_entity.type
_entity.pdbx_description
1 polymer ?
#
loop_
_entity_poly.entity_id
_entity_poly.type
_entity_poly.pdbx_seq_one_letter_code
_entity_poly.pdbx_strand_id
1 'polypeptide(L)'
;MTLSPWMAVALALPVLLCGEQIVRRVRLLNRFNIPEPVIGGLLVALLVLAANLSGVCALRFETGVSQRWWTWLICTPSEWAQSPVKNVNQPLLVAFFACIGLNASWSLVKRGTLQVVLFLGLALTLAV
;
A
#
# COMPACT_ATOMS: atom_id res chain seq x y z
N MET A 1 12.04 13.08 15.28
CA MET A 1 12.78 11.83 15.03
C MET A 1 12.28 11.22 13.74
N THR A 2 13.16 11.04 12.76
CA THR A 2 12.84 10.36 11.50
C THR A 2 12.99 8.85 11.67
N LEU A 3 11.95 8.09 11.31
CA LEU A 3 11.94 6.64 11.33
C LEU A 3 12.36 6.12 9.96
N SER A 4 13.27 5.15 9.95
CA SER A 4 13.86 4.59 8.73
C SER A 4 12.81 3.87 7.87
N PRO A 5 12.94 3.86 6.53
CA PRO A 5 12.07 3.09 5.64
C PRO A 5 12.04 1.60 5.96
N TRP A 6 13.17 1.05 6.42
CA TRP A 6 13.27 -0.36 6.81
C TRP A 6 12.46 -0.68 8.07
N MET A 7 12.37 0.29 8.99
CA MET A 7 11.50 0.16 10.15
C MET A 7 10.02 0.19 9.73
N ALA A 8 9.65 0.98 8.72
CA ALA A 8 8.29 0.96 8.19
C ALA A 8 7.92 -0.41 7.61
N VAL A 9 8.84 -1.07 6.89
CA VAL A 9 8.66 -2.44 6.38
C VAL A 9 8.59 -3.45 7.53
N ALA A 10 9.51 -3.37 8.50
CA ALA A 10 9.51 -4.27 9.65
C ALA A 10 8.23 -4.15 10.49
N LEU A 11 7.69 -2.93 10.61
CA LEU A 11 6.43 -2.67 11.31
C LEU A 11 5.19 -3.01 10.49
N ALA A 12 5.30 -3.20 9.17
CA ALA A 12 4.14 -3.49 8.32
C ALA A 12 3.42 -4.78 8.76
N LEU A 13 4.16 -5.84 9.09
CA LEU A 13 3.60 -7.11 9.54
C LEU A 13 2.88 -7.01 10.91
N PRO A 14 3.50 -6.50 12.00
CA PRO A 14 2.80 -6.36 13.27
C PRO A 14 1.62 -5.39 13.18
N VAL A 15 1.71 -4.35 12.35
CA VAL A 15 0.60 -3.41 12.11
C VAL A 15 -0.56 -4.12 11.39
N LEU A 16 -0.28 -4.96 10.40
CA LEU A 16 -1.28 -5.78 9.72
C LEU A 16 -1.97 -6.74 10.70
N LEU A 17 -1.20 -7.46 11.51
CA LEU A 17 -1.73 -8.39 12.52
C LEU A 17 -2.56 -7.66 13.58
N CYS A 18 -2.16 -6.45 13.97
CA CYS A 18 -2.93 -5.60 14.88
C CYS A 18 -4.27 -5.17 14.24
N GLY A 19 -4.24 -4.74 12.98
CA GLY A 19 -5.45 -4.42 12.21
C GLY A 19 -6.42 -5.60 12.14
N GLU A 20 -5.89 -6.80 11.88
CA GLU A 20 -6.67 -8.04 11.87
C GLU A 20 -7.30 -8.33 13.24
N GLN A 21 -6.53 -8.20 14.33
CA GLN A 21 -7.05 -8.39 15.68
C GLN A 21 -8.19 -7.41 16.01
N ILE A 22 -8.11 -6.16 15.54
CA ILE A 22 -9.14 -5.15 15.74
C ILE A 22 -10.40 -5.49 14.94
N VAL A 23 -10.26 -5.82 13.65
CA VAL A 23 -11.37 -6.24 12.78
C VAL A 23 -12.09 -7.44 13.36
N ARG A 24 -11.34 -8.42 13.88
CA ARG A 24 -11.92 -9.63 14.52
C ARG A 24 -12.70 -9.31 15.79
N ARG A 25 -12.33 -8.27 16.54
CA ARG A 25 -13.02 -7.88 17.79
C ARG A 25 -14.21 -6.95 17.55
N VAL A 26 -14.13 -6.04 16.58
CA VAL A 26 -15.14 -5.00 16.36
C VAL A 26 -16.09 -5.41 15.22
N ARG A 27 -17.31 -5.84 15.60
CA ARG A 27 -18.35 -6.29 14.65
C ARG A 27 -18.71 -5.27 13.58
N LEU A 28 -18.63 -3.97 13.88
CA LEU A 28 -18.91 -2.90 12.93
C LEU A 28 -17.93 -2.93 11.75
N LEU A 29 -16.63 -3.09 12.03
CA LEU A 29 -15.57 -3.06 11.01
C LEU A 29 -15.65 -4.28 10.10
N ASN A 30 -15.94 -5.45 10.67
CA ASN A 30 -16.21 -6.66 9.93
C ASN A 30 -17.48 -6.52 9.05
N ARG A 31 -18.56 -5.94 9.57
CA ARG A 31 -19.81 -5.74 8.82
C ARG A 31 -19.66 -4.86 7.58
N PHE A 32 -18.75 -3.89 7.60
CA PHE A 32 -18.48 -3.00 6.45
C PHE A 32 -17.38 -3.52 5.50
N ASN A 33 -16.84 -4.72 5.72
CA ASN A 33 -15.77 -5.31 4.91
C ASN A 33 -14.55 -4.38 4.73
N ILE A 34 -14.21 -3.60 5.77
CA ILE A 34 -13.04 -2.74 5.72
C ILE A 34 -11.79 -3.62 5.81
N PRO A 35 -10.85 -3.53 4.85
CA PRO A 35 -9.65 -4.37 4.85
C PRO A 35 -8.79 -4.15 6.11
N GLU A 36 -8.22 -5.23 6.65
CA GLU A 36 -7.34 -5.22 7.81
C GLU A 36 -6.14 -4.26 7.69
N PRO A 37 -5.46 -4.16 6.51
CA PRO A 37 -4.35 -3.22 6.33
C PRO A 37 -4.75 -1.75 6.54
N VAL A 38 -5.99 -1.39 6.18
CA VAL A 38 -6.49 -0.02 6.29
C VAL A 38 -6.67 0.36 7.75
N ILE A 39 -7.23 -0.56 8.56
CA ILE A 39 -7.48 -0.32 9.99
C ILE A 39 -6.17 -0.27 10.77
N GLY A 40 -5.24 -1.19 10.50
CA GLY A 40 -3.90 -1.15 11.10
C GLY A 40 -3.16 0.16 10.76
N GLY A 41 -3.18 0.57 9.49
CA GLY A 41 -2.59 1.82 9.03
C GLY A 41 -3.23 3.06 9.66
N LEU A 42 -4.57 3.11 9.74
CA LEU A 42 -5.31 4.20 10.37
C LEU A 42 -4.97 4.34 11.86
N LEU A 43 -4.86 3.22 12.58
CA LEU A 43 -4.45 3.23 13.99
C LEU A 43 -3.07 3.86 14.15
N VAL A 44 -2.09 3.43 13.35
CA VAL A 44 -0.72 4.00 13.40
C VAL A 44 -0.73 5.48 13.06
N ALA A 45 -1.49 5.89 12.04
CA ALA A 45 -1.60 7.30 11.65
C ALA A 45 -2.18 8.16 12.80
N LEU A 46 -3.20 7.68 13.51
CA LEU A 46 -3.79 8.38 14.66
C LEU A 46 -2.81 8.45 15.84
N LEU A 47 -2.06 7.38 16.12
CA LEU A 47 -1.03 7.41 17.17
C LEU A 47 0.08 8.41 16.85
N VAL A 48 0.56 8.44 15.61
CA VAL A 48 1.57 9.40 15.15
C VAL A 48 1.04 10.83 15.27
N LEU A 49 -0.22 11.07 14.87
CA LEU A 49 -0.84 12.38 15.00
C LEU A 49 -0.92 12.82 16.48
N ALA A 50 -1.40 11.96 17.36
CA ALA A 50 -1.49 12.26 18.79
C ALA A 50 -0.10 12.53 19.42
N ALA A 51 0.93 11.78 19.01
CA ALA A 51 2.30 12.00 19.46
C ALA A 51 2.87 13.35 18.97
N ASN A 52 2.56 13.75 17.74
CA ASN A 52 2.99 15.04 17.19
C ASN A 52 2.23 16.22 17.83
N LEU A 53 0.93 16.09 18.11
CA LEU A 53 0.13 17.14 18.75
C LEU A 53 0.47 17.34 20.23
N SER A 54 0.84 16.29 20.95
CA SER A 54 1.22 16.37 22.37
C SER A 54 2.62 16.96 22.60
N GLY A 55 3.38 17.21 21.54
CA GLY A 55 4.76 17.74 21.63
C GLY A 55 5.77 16.76 22.24
N VAL A 56 5.33 15.54 22.58
CA VAL A 56 6.16 14.51 23.23
C VAL A 56 7.21 13.98 22.26
N CYS A 57 6.83 13.76 20.99
CA CYS A 57 7.76 13.28 19.99
C CYS A 57 7.32 13.65 18.57
N ALA A 58 8.18 14.37 17.83
CA ALA A 58 7.96 14.69 16.43
C ALA A 58 8.28 13.48 15.54
N LEU A 59 7.35 12.52 15.43
CA LEU A 59 7.54 11.29 14.65
C LEU A 59 7.26 11.54 13.16
N ARG A 60 8.25 11.24 12.30
CA ARG A 60 8.11 11.31 10.85
C ARG A 60 8.67 10.05 10.21
N PHE A 61 7.91 9.39 9.34
CA PHE A 61 8.39 8.23 8.59
C PHE A 61 9.07 8.68 7.29
N GLU A 62 10.29 8.24 7.06
CA GLU A 62 10.90 8.34 5.74
C GLU A 62 10.60 7.08 4.92
N THR A 63 10.13 7.26 3.70
CA THR A 63 9.79 6.16 2.79
C THR A 63 10.80 5.98 1.67
N GLY A 64 11.68 6.96 1.43
CA GLY A 64 12.64 6.95 0.34
C GLY A 64 13.82 6.01 0.59
N VAL A 65 14.12 5.15 -0.36
CA VAL A 65 15.26 4.23 -0.36
C VAL A 65 16.08 4.41 -1.63
N SER A 66 17.38 4.62 -1.47
CA SER A 66 18.36 4.71 -2.58
C SER A 66 19.21 3.44 -2.76
N GLN A 67 18.99 2.43 -1.91
CA GLN A 67 19.77 1.20 -1.91
C GLN A 67 19.58 0.42 -3.21
N ARG A 68 20.68 0.22 -3.94
CA ARG A 68 20.66 -0.38 -5.28
C ARG A 68 20.07 -1.78 -5.32
N TRP A 69 20.25 -2.57 -4.27
CA TRP A 69 19.69 -3.92 -4.16
C TRP A 69 18.15 -3.94 -4.02
N TRP A 70 17.54 -2.82 -3.60
CA TRP A 70 16.09 -2.68 -3.48
C TRP A 70 15.48 -2.01 -4.71
N THR A 71 16.11 -0.95 -5.21
CA THR A 71 15.60 -0.17 -6.34
C THR A 71 15.74 -0.90 -7.69
N TRP A 72 16.66 -1.86 -7.82
CA TRP A 72 16.79 -2.65 -9.05
C TRP A 72 15.52 -3.44 -9.41
N LEU A 73 14.67 -3.77 -8.42
CA LEU A 73 13.43 -4.53 -8.64
C LEU A 73 12.39 -3.77 -9.46
N ILE A 74 12.51 -2.44 -9.54
CA ILE A 74 11.53 -1.57 -10.20
C ILE A 74 12.13 -0.57 -11.17
N CYS A 75 13.44 -0.33 -11.10
CA CYS A 75 14.12 0.64 -11.96
C CYS A 75 14.60 0.00 -13.25
N THR A 76 14.48 0.73 -14.35
CA THR A 76 15.13 0.38 -15.62
C THR A 76 16.66 0.55 -15.52
N PRO A 77 17.48 -0.11 -16.37
CA PRO A 77 18.94 0.01 -16.29
C PRO A 77 19.47 1.46 -16.38
N SER A 78 18.82 2.31 -17.18
CA SER A 78 19.14 3.73 -17.35
C SER A 78 18.85 4.54 -16.08
N GLU A 79 17.73 4.28 -15.41
CA GLU A 79 17.40 4.91 -14.13
C GLU A 79 18.28 4.37 -13.00
N TRP A 80 18.51 3.06 -12.93
CA TRP A 80 19.27 2.41 -11.86
C TRP A 80 20.71 2.92 -11.77
N ALA A 81 21.32 3.28 -12.91
CA ALA A 81 22.65 3.90 -12.96
C ALA A 81 22.71 5.23 -12.18
N GLN A 82 21.60 5.96 -12.06
CA GLN A 82 21.52 7.26 -11.39
C GLN A 82 21.20 7.16 -9.89
N SER A 83 21.09 5.94 -9.32
CA SER A 83 20.73 5.69 -7.91
C SER A 83 19.49 6.49 -7.44
N PRO A 84 18.33 6.40 -8.13
CA PRO A 84 17.16 7.21 -7.82
C PRO A 84 16.57 6.84 -6.45
N VAL A 85 16.07 7.84 -5.73
CA VAL A 85 15.29 7.61 -4.51
C VAL A 85 13.89 7.16 -4.92
N LYS A 86 13.53 5.93 -4.56
CA LYS A 86 12.21 5.35 -4.78
C LYS A 86 11.58 5.00 -3.43
N ASN A 87 10.26 4.99 -3.34
CA ASN A 87 9.58 4.65 -2.09
C ASN A 87 9.71 3.15 -1.80
N VAL A 88 9.89 2.79 -0.53
CA VAL A 88 10.14 1.43 -0.08
C VAL A 88 9.00 0.45 -0.43
N ASN A 89 7.76 0.95 -0.55
CA ASN A 89 6.58 0.16 -0.89
C ASN A 89 6.45 -0.17 -2.39
N GLN A 90 7.17 0.53 -3.28
CA GLN A 90 6.99 0.37 -4.73
C GLN A 90 7.32 -1.04 -5.24
N PRO A 91 8.45 -1.68 -4.87
CA PRO A 91 8.72 -3.05 -5.29
C PRO A 91 7.67 -4.06 -4.81
N LEU A 92 7.14 -3.87 -3.60
CA LEU A 92 6.09 -4.72 -3.04
C LEU A 92 4.79 -4.59 -3.85
N LEU A 93 4.44 -3.37 -4.22
CA LEU A 93 3.26 -3.07 -5.03
C LEU A 93 3.40 -3.65 -6.45
N VAL A 94 4.57 -3.51 -7.08
CA VAL A 94 4.84 -4.08 -8.41
C VAL A 94 4.77 -5.60 -8.37
N ALA A 95 5.39 -6.25 -7.37
CA ALA A 95 5.31 -7.70 -7.21
C ALA A 95 3.87 -8.18 -7.00
N PHE A 96 3.10 -7.50 -6.14
CA PHE A 96 1.69 -7.82 -5.90
C PHE A 96 0.84 -7.76 -7.16
N PHE A 97 0.91 -6.65 -7.91
CA PHE A 97 0.12 -6.50 -9.13
C PHE A 97 0.61 -7.41 -10.26
N ALA A 98 1.91 -7.69 -10.34
CA ALA A 98 2.45 -8.68 -11.26
C ALA A 98 1.88 -10.07 -10.95
N CYS A 99 1.87 -10.50 -9.68
CA CYS A 99 1.28 -11.78 -9.28
C CYS A 99 -0.23 -11.85 -9.54
N ILE A 100 -0.99 -10.79 -9.25
CA ILE A 100 -2.43 -10.73 -9.57
C ILE A 100 -2.65 -10.85 -11.08
N GLY A 101 -1.87 -10.12 -11.88
CA GLY A 101 -1.96 -10.15 -13.34
C GLY A 101 -1.61 -11.53 -13.91
N LEU A 102 -0.55 -12.17 -13.40
CA LEU A 102 -0.14 -13.51 -13.82
C LEU A 102 -1.13 -14.60 -13.40
N ASN A 103 -1.83 -14.43 -12.28
CA ASN A 103 -2.87 -15.35 -11.82
C ASN A 103 -4.25 -15.08 -12.46
N ALA A 104 -4.39 -14.05 -13.30
CA ALA A 104 -5.66 -13.69 -13.92
C ALA A 104 -6.07 -14.74 -14.96
N SER A 105 -7.30 -15.26 -14.84
CA SER A 105 -7.82 -16.24 -15.79
C SER A 105 -8.41 -15.55 -17.03
N TRP A 106 -7.97 -15.98 -18.21
CA TRP A 106 -8.44 -15.46 -19.50
C TRP A 106 -9.95 -15.64 -19.70
N SER A 107 -10.53 -16.69 -19.12
CA SER A 107 -11.96 -16.97 -19.16
C SER A 107 -12.78 -15.95 -18.37
N LEU A 108 -12.29 -15.49 -17.22
CA LEU A 108 -12.95 -14.48 -16.39
C LEU A 108 -12.86 -13.10 -17.04
N VAL A 109 -11.70 -12.76 -17.62
CA VAL A 109 -11.51 -11.51 -18.38
C VAL A 109 -12.50 -11.46 -19.54
N LYS A 110 -12.55 -12.50 -20.38
CA LYS A 110 -13.47 -12.54 -21.54
C LYS A 110 -14.95 -12.42 -21.16
N ARG A 111 -15.37 -12.99 -20.03
CA ARG A 111 -16.76 -12.90 -19.57
C ARG A 111 -17.11 -11.52 -19.02
N GLY A 112 -16.16 -10.84 -18.37
CA GLY A 112 -16.37 -9.52 -17.78
C GLY A 112 -16.08 -8.33 -18.69
N THR A 113 -15.38 -8.51 -19.82
CA THR A 113 -14.82 -7.38 -20.61
C THR A 113 -15.89 -6.39 -21.05
N LEU A 114 -17.03 -6.86 -21.57
CA LEU A 114 -18.06 -5.95 -22.09
C LEU A 114 -18.69 -5.08 -21.00
N GLN A 115 -18.99 -5.67 -19.83
CA GLN A 115 -19.52 -4.93 -18.68
C GLN A 115 -18.49 -3.94 -18.13
N VAL A 116 -17.22 -4.34 -18.05
CA VAL A 116 -16.13 -3.47 -17.59
C VAL A 116 -15.92 -2.27 -18.52
N VAL A 117 -15.94 -2.50 -19.85
CA VAL A 117 -15.76 -1.42 -20.83
C VAL A 117 -16.94 -0.45 -20.81
N LEU A 118 -18.18 -0.95 -20.72
CA LEU A 118 -19.37 -0.10 -20.58
C LEU A 118 -19.32 0.73 -19.31
N PHE A 119 -19.01 0.11 -18.17
CA PHE A 119 -18.86 0.80 -16.90
C PHE A 119 -17.77 1.87 -16.97
N LEU A 120 -16.60 1.54 -17.52
CA LEU A 120 -15.48 2.47 -17.67
C LEU A 120 -15.85 3.67 -18.55
N GLY A 121 -16.53 3.44 -19.67
CA GLY A 121 -17.02 4.49 -20.55
C GLY A 121 -17.98 5.43 -19.84
N LEU A 122 -18.98 4.88 -19.13
CA LEU A 122 -19.92 5.67 -18.32
C LEU A 122 -19.20 6.47 -17.22
N ALA A 123 -18.27 5.84 -16.50
CA ALA A 123 -17.50 6.50 -15.44
C ALA A 123 -16.65 7.66 -15.99
N LEU A 124 -16.00 7.48 -17.13
CA LEU A 124 -15.24 8.55 -17.82
C LEU A 124 -16.15 9.71 -18.22
N THR A 125 -17.35 9.44 -18.73
CA THR A 125 -18.31 10.51 -19.09
C THR A 125 -18.88 11.25 -17.89
N LEU A 126 -19.00 10.59 -16.73
CA LEU A 126 -19.48 11.20 -15.48
C LEU A 126 -18.37 11.92 -14.70
N ALA A 127 -17.11 11.54 -14.90
CA ALA A 127 -15.97 12.09 -14.19
C ALA A 127 -15.47 13.42 -14.78
N VAL A 128 -15.90 13.77 -16.00
CA VAL A 128 -15.66 15.06 -16.68
C VAL A 128 -16.86 15.97 -16.46
#